data_AF-A0A6A1W1Q4-F1
#
_entry.id   AF-A0A6A1W1Q4-F1
#
_cell.length_a   1.000
_cell.length_b   1.000
_cell.length_c   1.000
_cell.angle_alpha   90.00
_cell.angle_beta   90.00
_cell.angle_gamma   90.00
#
_symmetry.space_group_name_H-M   'P 1'
#
loop_
_entity.id
_entity.type
_entity.pdbx_description
1 polymer ?
#
loop_
_entity_poly.entity_id
_entity_poly.type
_entity_poly.pdbx_seq_one_letter_code
_entity_poly.pdbx_strand_id
1 'polypeptide(L)'
;MGVLYEDVVLIREAENPGDPTVITVNCPDKTGLGCDLCRIILLFGLSISRGDFSTDGKWCYILFWVMGKPTTRWVLLKKRLLEVCPSYFSTTGIYYYQPENQQPKQPDVFLLKFWCSYDRKGLLHDVTEVLCELELTIKRVKVSTAPDEKVMDLFFVTDTRLALDFEAFSLVSFQSIHVPRISVNSFTPCASCMWDPQLAVAQLARPPPFVLGGWGMGWGHVVRFGTYIHVPLGSRVRVSLERFSPFSLGKWFIQLRFFIRELLHTKKRQEETIHHLKAALDDIMISCEIELAGPEFTACSQGSPFLPSAITEDMFCLELAKGCPSGCLTSNSVSVTMDNTLSPSHTLVRILCQDHKGLIYDIMRTLKDYNVQVSYGRFFANSKGNCEVELFITQADAKKVIDPSKQNALCSRIRMELSRPLRVAVISRGPDTELLVANPVELSGRGRPLVFYDIALALKILNTNIFSVEIGRHMICGREWEVYRILLEEGNSCSLPKKKLQEGVRNRLMGWE
;
A
#
# COMPACT_ATOMS: atom_id res chain seq x y z
N MET A 1 -30.33 6.37 2.83
CA MET A 1 -29.82 6.47 4.22
C MET A 1 -28.35 6.78 4.12
N GLY A 2 -27.90 7.92 4.65
CA GLY A 2 -26.49 8.30 4.60
C GLY A 2 -25.71 7.58 5.70
N VAL A 3 -24.73 6.76 5.30
CA VAL A 3 -23.69 6.28 6.22
C VAL A 3 -22.82 7.50 6.54
N LEU A 4 -22.61 7.82 7.83
CA LEU A 4 -21.69 8.89 8.19
C LEU A 4 -20.27 8.45 7.82
N TYR A 5 -19.42 9.37 7.39
CA TYR A 5 -18.04 9.04 6.97
C TYR A 5 -17.24 8.28 8.04
N GLU A 6 -17.55 8.49 9.32
CA GLU A 6 -16.91 7.82 10.45
C GLU A 6 -17.35 6.35 10.67
N ASP A 7 -18.49 5.96 10.08
CA ASP A 7 -19.09 4.62 10.17
C ASP A 7 -18.61 3.68 9.05
N VAL A 8 -17.85 4.19 8.09
CA VAL A 8 -17.31 3.41 6.96
C VAL A 8 -16.32 2.35 7.45
N VAL A 9 -15.51 2.68 8.46
CA VAL A 9 -14.59 1.75 9.11
C VAL A 9 -14.78 1.84 10.62
N LEU A 10 -15.16 0.73 11.24
CA LEU A 10 -15.32 0.60 12.68
C LEU A 10 -14.30 -0.41 13.21
N ILE A 11 -13.62 -0.07 14.29
CA ILE A 11 -12.69 -0.95 14.98
C ILE A 11 -13.23 -1.12 16.39
N ARG A 12 -13.54 -2.36 16.77
CA ARG A 12 -13.96 -2.75 18.11
C ARG A 12 -12.83 -3.55 18.73
N GLU A 13 -12.02 -2.89 19.53
CA GLU A 13 -10.89 -3.51 20.21
C GLU A 13 -11.36 -4.61 21.17
N ALA A 14 -10.57 -5.68 21.27
CA ALA A 14 -10.84 -6.78 22.17
C ALA A 14 -10.85 -6.33 23.63
N GLU A 15 -11.81 -6.83 24.41
CA GLU A 15 -11.91 -6.54 25.85
C GLU A 15 -10.90 -7.34 26.67
N ASN A 16 -10.59 -8.58 26.26
CA ASN A 16 -9.67 -9.46 26.96
C ASN A 16 -8.39 -9.74 26.15
N PRO A 17 -7.24 -9.96 26.82
CA PRO A 17 -6.03 -10.42 26.16
C PRO A 17 -6.26 -11.75 25.44
N GLY A 18 -5.90 -11.82 24.16
CA GLY A 18 -6.05 -13.03 23.34
C GLY A 18 -7.39 -13.12 22.59
N ASP A 19 -8.36 -12.25 22.88
CA ASP A 19 -9.54 -12.10 22.04
C ASP A 19 -9.19 -11.31 20.76
N PRO A 20 -9.84 -11.61 19.63
CA PRO A 20 -9.61 -10.86 18.39
C PRO A 20 -10.31 -9.50 18.41
N THR A 21 -9.61 -8.47 17.94
CA THR A 21 -10.20 -7.17 17.61
C THR A 21 -11.01 -7.29 16.32
N VAL A 22 -12.19 -6.66 16.26
CA VAL A 22 -13.06 -6.72 15.08
C VAL A 22 -12.97 -5.43 14.28
N ILE A 23 -12.60 -5.54 13.00
CA ILE A 23 -12.62 -4.46 12.01
C ILE A 23 -13.81 -4.68 11.10
N THR A 24 -14.72 -3.71 11.03
CA THR A 24 -15.85 -3.70 10.11
C THR A 24 -15.65 -2.61 9.07
N VAL A 25 -15.84 -2.95 7.78
CA VAL A 25 -15.80 -2.02 6.65
C VAL A 25 -17.14 -2.07 5.93
N ASN A 26 -17.78 -0.92 5.76
CA ASN A 26 -19.04 -0.75 5.07
C ASN A 26 -18.93 0.44 4.10
N CYS A 27 -18.57 0.17 2.85
CA CYS A 27 -18.28 1.20 1.86
C CYS A 27 -18.75 0.78 0.47
N PRO A 28 -18.81 1.71 -0.52
CA PRO A 28 -18.98 1.32 -1.90
C PRO A 28 -17.88 0.36 -2.32
N ASP A 29 -18.22 -0.59 -3.19
CA ASP A 29 -17.29 -1.60 -3.66
C ASP A 29 -16.38 -1.03 -4.77
N LYS A 30 -15.16 -1.57 -4.85
CA LYS A 30 -14.25 -1.36 -5.97
C LYS A 30 -13.44 -2.63 -6.22
N THR A 31 -13.05 -2.86 -7.46
CA THR A 31 -12.15 -3.96 -7.81
C THR A 31 -10.88 -3.91 -6.96
N GLY A 32 -10.58 -5.02 -6.29
CA GLY A 32 -9.37 -5.16 -5.47
C GLY A 32 -9.45 -4.54 -4.07
N LEU A 33 -10.61 -4.03 -3.62
CA LEU A 33 -10.76 -3.48 -2.26
C LEU A 33 -10.37 -4.47 -1.16
N GLY A 34 -10.83 -5.72 -1.25
CA GLY A 34 -10.48 -6.77 -0.28
C GLY A 34 -8.96 -6.99 -0.19
N CYS A 35 -8.27 -6.98 -1.33
CA CYS A 35 -6.80 -7.06 -1.39
C CYS A 35 -6.14 -5.85 -0.71
N ASP A 36 -6.62 -4.64 -1.00
CA ASP A 36 -6.09 -3.39 -0.41
C ASP A 36 -6.24 -3.37 1.11
N LEU A 37 -7.41 -3.75 1.62
CA LEU A 37 -7.70 -3.82 3.06
C LEU A 37 -6.81 -4.84 3.76
N CYS A 38 -6.69 -6.06 3.20
CA CYS A 38 -5.85 -7.11 3.77
C CYS A 38 -4.38 -6.71 3.77
N ARG A 39 -3.91 -6.02 2.72
CA ARG A 39 -2.55 -5.49 2.65
C ARG A 39 -2.28 -4.47 3.76
N ILE A 40 -3.23 -3.57 4.03
CA ILE A 40 -3.10 -2.59 5.11
C ILE A 40 -3.07 -3.27 6.48
N ILE A 41 -3.98 -4.22 6.73
CA ILE A 41 -4.00 -4.98 7.99
C ILE A 41 -2.64 -5.67 8.21
N LEU A 42 -2.10 -6.31 7.16
CA LEU A 42 -0.79 -6.97 7.20
C LEU A 42 0.36 -5.98 7.40
N LEU A 43 0.30 -4.78 6.79
CA LEU A 43 1.30 -3.72 6.98
C LEU A 43 1.39 -3.24 8.43
N PHE A 44 0.29 -3.28 9.18
CA PHE A 44 0.28 -2.99 10.62
C PHE A 44 0.70 -4.19 11.48
N GLY A 45 1.20 -5.27 10.85
CA GLY A 45 1.67 -6.46 11.54
C GLY A 45 0.56 -7.29 12.18
N LEU A 46 -0.70 -7.08 11.79
CA LEU A 46 -1.85 -7.81 12.29
C LEU A 46 -2.05 -9.10 11.50
N SER A 47 -2.50 -10.15 12.19
CA SER A 47 -2.92 -11.40 11.54
C SER A 47 -4.44 -11.50 11.54
N ILE A 48 -5.02 -11.93 10.41
CA ILE A 48 -6.46 -12.14 10.27
C ILE A 48 -6.74 -13.58 10.68
N SER A 49 -7.56 -13.80 11.71
CA SER A 49 -7.94 -15.13 12.21
C SER A 49 -9.30 -15.60 11.70
N ARG A 50 -10.19 -14.65 11.39
CA ARG A 50 -11.48 -14.89 10.74
C ARG A 50 -11.85 -13.71 9.85
N GLY A 51 -12.61 -13.96 8.80
CA GLY A 51 -13.14 -12.92 7.92
C GLY A 51 -14.46 -13.32 7.27
N ASP A 52 -15.36 -12.36 7.14
CA ASP A 52 -16.64 -12.51 6.44
C ASP A 52 -16.75 -11.36 5.42
N PHE A 53 -17.01 -11.68 4.15
CA PHE A 53 -17.07 -10.74 3.04
C PHE A 53 -18.43 -10.87 2.34
N SER A 54 -19.06 -9.74 2.04
CA SER A 54 -20.27 -9.69 1.22
C SER A 54 -20.26 -8.44 0.36
N THR A 55 -20.56 -8.57 -0.93
CA THR A 55 -20.74 -7.45 -1.84
C THR A 55 -21.85 -7.73 -2.84
N ASP A 56 -22.60 -6.69 -3.21
CA ASP A 56 -23.54 -6.70 -4.33
C ASP A 56 -22.92 -6.11 -5.63
N GLY A 57 -21.62 -5.85 -5.61
CA GLY A 57 -20.85 -5.19 -6.68
C GLY A 57 -20.94 -3.66 -6.68
N LYS A 58 -21.78 -3.07 -5.81
CA LYS A 58 -21.87 -1.61 -5.60
C LYS A 58 -21.49 -1.21 -4.19
N TRP A 59 -21.82 -2.05 -3.22
CA TRP A 59 -21.58 -1.88 -1.80
C TRP A 59 -21.01 -3.18 -1.24
N CYS A 60 -20.04 -3.04 -0.34
CA CYS A 60 -19.46 -4.16 0.36
C CYS A 60 -19.62 -3.99 1.87
N TYR A 61 -19.75 -5.12 2.53
CA TYR A 61 -19.73 -5.26 3.97
C TYR A 61 -18.72 -6.35 4.32
N ILE A 62 -17.66 -5.97 5.02
CA ILE A 62 -16.51 -6.83 5.31
C ILE A 62 -16.24 -6.80 6.80
N LEU A 63 -16.06 -7.96 7.41
CA LEU A 63 -15.56 -8.09 8.78
C LEU A 63 -14.23 -8.83 8.78
N PHE A 64 -13.29 -8.35 9.59
CA PHE A 64 -12.06 -9.04 9.93
C PHE A 64 -11.95 -9.17 11.45
N TRP A 65 -11.65 -10.38 11.91
CA TRP A 65 -11.17 -10.63 13.26
C TRP A 65 -9.66 -10.69 13.19
N VAL A 66 -8.99 -9.78 13.90
CA VAL A 66 -7.55 -9.61 13.81
C VAL A 66 -6.90 -9.76 15.17
N MET A 67 -5.76 -10.46 15.20
CA MET A 67 -4.87 -10.52 16.35
C MET A 67 -3.81 -9.44 16.20
N GLY A 68 -3.77 -8.52 17.17
CA GLY A 68 -2.83 -7.41 17.19
C GLY A 68 -1.79 -7.49 18.30
N LYS A 69 -0.83 -6.57 18.24
CA LYS A 69 0.14 -6.35 19.31
C LYS A 69 -0.39 -5.27 20.26
N PRO A 70 0.04 -5.24 21.54
CA PRO A 70 -0.31 -4.15 22.45
C PRO A 70 0.08 -2.76 21.93
N THR A 71 1.08 -2.68 21.07
CA THR A 71 1.59 -1.44 20.47
C THR A 71 0.88 -1.03 19.18
N THR A 72 -0.18 -1.73 18.77
CA THR A 72 -0.89 -1.43 17.52
C THR A 72 -1.51 -0.04 17.54
N ARG A 73 -1.20 0.77 16.52
CA ARG A 73 -1.71 2.14 16.34
C ARG A 73 -3.08 2.14 15.67
N TRP A 74 -4.12 1.73 16.40
CA TRP A 74 -5.49 1.56 15.87
C TRP A 74 -6.05 2.80 15.17
N VAL A 75 -5.78 4.00 15.70
CA VAL A 75 -6.22 5.27 15.09
C VAL A 75 -5.61 5.48 13.70
N LEU A 76 -4.31 5.19 13.55
CA LEU A 76 -3.64 5.29 12.26
C LEU A 76 -4.13 4.19 11.31
N LEU A 77 -4.32 2.96 11.80
CA LEU A 77 -4.88 1.87 11.00
C LEU A 77 -6.25 2.25 10.44
N LYS A 78 -7.17 2.73 11.28
CA LYS A 78 -8.50 3.20 10.84
C LYS A 78 -8.39 4.23 9.73
N LYS A 79 -7.48 5.20 9.88
CA LYS A 79 -7.21 6.22 8.86
C LYS A 79 -6.75 5.60 7.54
N ARG A 80 -5.82 4.63 7.57
CA ARG A 80 -5.32 3.96 6.35
C ARG A 80 -6.39 3.11 5.67
N LEU A 81 -7.23 2.43 6.43
CA LEU A 81 -8.36 1.67 5.89
C LEU A 81 -9.39 2.59 5.22
N LEU A 82 -9.69 3.75 5.83
CA LEU A 82 -10.59 4.75 5.24
C LEU A 82 -10.06 5.30 3.91
N GLU A 83 -8.75 5.50 3.80
CA GLU A 83 -8.12 6.05 2.58
C GLU A 83 -8.26 5.15 1.35
N VAL A 84 -8.41 3.83 1.53
CA VAL A 84 -8.61 2.91 0.40
C VAL A 84 -10.09 2.67 0.09
N CYS A 85 -10.99 3.03 0.99
CA CYS A 85 -12.43 2.91 0.80
C CYS A 85 -12.92 3.97 -0.21
N PRO A 86 -13.68 3.58 -1.26
CA PRO A 86 -14.28 4.54 -2.17
C PRO A 86 -15.21 5.54 -1.46
N SER A 87 -15.22 6.77 -1.94
CA SER A 87 -16.15 7.78 -1.43
C SER A 87 -17.56 7.61 -2.01
N TYR A 88 -18.59 8.02 -1.26
CA TYR A 88 -19.99 8.02 -1.72
C TYR A 88 -20.18 8.81 -3.02
N PHE A 89 -19.38 9.85 -3.25
CA PHE A 89 -19.47 10.70 -4.44
C PHE A 89 -18.87 10.06 -5.71
N SER A 90 -18.16 8.93 -5.57
CA SER A 90 -17.60 8.19 -6.71
C SER A 90 -18.65 7.28 -7.39
N THR A 91 -19.88 7.19 -6.89
CA THR A 91 -20.90 6.29 -7.47
C THR A 91 -21.64 6.86 -8.69
N THR A 92 -21.35 8.09 -9.12
CA THR A 92 -21.88 8.62 -10.40
C THR A 92 -20.96 8.22 -11.55
N GLY A 93 -21.17 7.00 -12.07
CA GLY A 93 -20.92 6.59 -13.46
C GLY A 93 -19.52 6.78 -14.05
N ILE A 94 -18.92 5.64 -14.46
CA ILE A 94 -17.69 5.48 -15.27
C ILE A 94 -16.45 5.69 -14.37
N TYR A 95 -15.68 4.67 -13.99
CA TYR A 95 -14.79 3.86 -14.83
C TYR A 95 -14.71 2.39 -14.34
N TYR A 96 -15.12 1.45 -15.19
CA TYR A 96 -14.51 0.13 -15.22
C TYR A 96 -13.11 0.31 -15.83
N TYR A 97 -12.05 -0.06 -15.10
CA TYR A 97 -10.66 -0.02 -15.58
C TYR A 97 -10.29 1.26 -16.34
N GLN A 98 -9.78 2.27 -15.62
CA GLN A 98 -8.78 3.13 -16.25
C GLN A 98 -7.44 2.41 -16.04
N PRO A 99 -6.79 1.88 -17.08
CA PRO A 99 -5.35 1.68 -17.00
C PRO A 99 -4.81 3.09 -16.80
N GLU A 100 -4.26 3.38 -15.63
CA GLU A 100 -3.34 4.49 -15.48
C GLU A 100 -2.14 4.19 -16.40
N ASN A 101 -2.27 4.53 -17.68
CA ASN A 101 -1.18 4.60 -18.65
C ASN A 101 -0.29 5.83 -18.38
N GLN A 102 -0.48 6.50 -17.25
CA GLN A 102 0.54 7.35 -16.66
C GLN A 102 1.51 6.42 -15.95
N GLN A 103 2.74 6.30 -16.45
CA GLN A 103 3.81 5.75 -15.64
C GLN A 103 3.77 6.48 -14.30
N PRO A 104 3.57 5.79 -13.16
CA PRO A 104 3.53 6.44 -11.88
C PRO A 104 4.83 7.22 -11.74
N LYS A 105 4.71 8.53 -11.45
CA LYS A 105 5.89 9.36 -11.19
C LYS A 105 6.71 8.64 -10.13
N GLN A 106 7.96 8.31 -10.46
CA GLN A 106 8.79 7.54 -9.54
C GLN A 106 8.87 8.30 -8.21
N PRO A 107 8.58 7.64 -7.07
CA PRO A 107 8.61 8.31 -5.79
C PRO A 107 10.02 8.77 -5.50
N ASP A 108 10.13 9.97 -4.90
CA ASP A 108 11.41 10.53 -4.48
C ASP A 108 12.10 9.56 -3.50
N VAL A 109 13.35 9.23 -3.81
CA VAL A 109 14.21 8.41 -2.95
C VAL A 109 15.03 9.34 -2.08
N PHE A 110 15.02 9.10 -0.77
CA PHE A 110 15.80 9.84 0.20
C PHE A 110 16.94 8.97 0.73
N LEU A 111 18.11 9.56 0.90
CA LEU A 111 19.26 8.95 1.55
C LEU A 111 19.29 9.38 3.02
N LEU A 112 19.24 8.39 3.91
CA LEU A 112 19.46 8.56 5.33
C LEU A 112 20.89 8.10 5.62
N LYS A 113 21.75 9.03 6.02
CA LYS A 113 23.09 8.75 6.54
C LYS A 113 22.97 8.55 8.04
N PHE A 114 23.15 7.33 8.49
CA PHE A 114 22.88 6.92 9.85
C PHE A 114 24.19 6.55 10.55
N TRP A 115 24.55 7.31 11.60
CA TRP A 115 25.83 7.17 12.30
C TRP A 115 25.60 6.63 13.71
N CYS A 116 26.28 5.55 14.05
CA CYS A 116 26.23 4.94 15.38
C CYS A 116 27.61 4.79 16.01
N SER A 117 27.62 4.80 17.33
CA SER A 117 28.84 4.69 18.13
C SER A 117 29.50 3.32 18.05
N TYR A 118 28.71 2.25 17.92
CA TYR A 118 29.18 0.88 17.71
C TYR A 118 28.09 0.05 17.04
N ASP A 119 28.48 -1.04 16.35
CA ASP A 119 27.52 -2.02 15.84
C ASP A 119 27.02 -2.91 16.98
N ARG A 120 25.74 -3.22 16.98
CA ARG A 120 25.16 -4.21 17.89
C ARG A 120 24.24 -5.15 17.16
N LYS A 121 24.15 -6.36 17.68
CA LYS A 121 23.23 -7.38 17.18
C LYS A 121 21.80 -6.82 17.05
N GLY A 122 21.29 -6.85 15.83
CA GLY A 122 19.93 -6.42 15.50
C GLY A 122 19.74 -4.91 15.35
N LEU A 123 20.79 -4.09 15.31
CA LEU A 123 20.68 -2.65 15.05
C LEU A 123 19.87 -2.38 13.77
N LEU A 124 20.19 -3.07 12.67
CA LEU A 124 19.50 -2.91 11.40
C LEU A 124 18.00 -3.29 11.49
N HIS A 125 17.65 -4.30 12.28
CA HIS A 125 16.25 -4.65 12.53
C HIS A 125 15.54 -3.51 13.27
N ASP A 126 16.16 -2.96 14.31
CA ASP A 126 15.56 -1.94 15.16
C ASP A 126 15.37 -0.62 14.38
N VAL A 127 16.33 -0.25 13.52
CA VAL A 127 16.15 0.87 12.55
C VAL A 127 15.01 0.58 11.59
N THR A 128 14.95 -0.65 11.03
CA THR A 128 13.90 -1.05 10.08
C THR A 128 12.51 -1.01 10.72
N GLU A 129 12.39 -1.37 12.01
CA GLU A 129 11.16 -1.28 12.80
C GLU A 129 10.65 0.16 12.83
N VAL A 130 11.50 1.11 13.24
CA VAL A 130 11.14 2.54 13.28
C VAL A 130 10.75 3.07 11.91
N LEU A 131 11.53 2.75 10.87
CA LEU A 131 11.23 3.19 9.50
C LEU A 131 9.88 2.63 9.02
N CYS A 132 9.57 1.36 9.33
CA CYS A 132 8.29 0.73 9.03
C CYS A 132 7.12 1.39 9.79
N GLU A 133 7.29 1.70 11.07
CA GLU A 133 6.29 2.42 11.89
C GLU A 133 6.01 3.83 11.38
N LEU A 134 7.02 4.45 10.78
CA LEU A 134 6.91 5.74 10.10
C LEU A 134 6.34 5.62 8.69
N GLU A 135 6.07 4.42 8.17
CA GLU A 135 5.58 4.17 6.81
C GLU A 135 6.61 4.60 5.73
N LEU A 136 7.89 4.49 6.04
CA LEU A 136 8.99 4.62 5.10
C LEU A 136 9.37 3.23 4.56
N THR A 137 9.52 3.11 3.25
CA THR A 137 9.93 1.86 2.59
C THR A 137 11.40 1.91 2.22
N ILE A 138 12.17 0.93 2.66
CA ILE A 138 13.58 0.78 2.30
C ILE A 138 13.69 0.23 0.87
N LYS A 139 14.59 0.80 0.07
CA LYS A 139 14.96 0.37 -1.28
C LYS A 139 16.36 -0.23 -1.33
N ARG A 140 17.26 0.26 -0.49
CA ARG A 140 18.64 -0.22 -0.42
C ARG A 140 19.21 0.09 0.95
N VAL A 141 20.07 -0.79 1.43
CA VAL A 141 20.88 -0.57 2.63
C VAL A 141 22.33 -0.91 2.30
N LYS A 142 23.25 -0.03 2.67
CA LYS A 142 24.68 -0.36 2.76
C LYS A 142 25.08 -0.24 4.21
N VAL A 143 25.60 -1.33 4.77
CA VAL A 143 26.15 -1.36 6.12
C VAL A 143 27.65 -1.17 6.01
N SER A 144 28.23 -0.33 6.86
CA SER A 144 29.68 -0.10 6.85
C SER A 144 30.18 0.21 8.25
N THR A 145 31.06 -0.65 8.75
CA THR A 145 31.74 -0.49 10.04
C THR A 145 33.13 0.06 9.79
N ALA A 146 33.42 1.22 10.36
CA ALA A 146 34.72 1.86 10.29
C ALA A 146 35.74 1.15 11.19
N PRO A 147 37.06 1.31 10.96
CA PRO A 147 38.11 0.70 11.77
C PRO A 147 38.10 1.12 13.26
N ASP A 148 37.46 2.24 13.59
CA ASP A 148 37.23 2.72 14.96
C ASP A 148 35.93 2.18 15.57
N GLU A 149 35.39 1.09 15.02
CA GLU A 149 34.16 0.38 15.41
C GLU A 149 32.85 1.16 15.21
N LYS A 150 32.91 2.42 14.77
CA LYS A 150 31.72 3.21 14.45
C LYS A 150 31.02 2.67 13.21
N VAL A 151 29.70 2.81 13.18
CA VAL A 151 28.87 2.36 12.06
C VAL A 151 28.38 3.57 11.27
N MET A 152 28.51 3.49 9.94
CA MET A 152 27.94 4.46 9.00
C MET A 152 27.06 3.70 8.00
N ASP A 153 25.78 3.61 8.32
CA ASP A 153 24.80 2.94 7.48
C ASP A 153 24.11 3.93 6.55
N LEU A 154 23.90 3.50 5.31
CA LEU A 154 23.22 4.28 4.29
C LEU A 154 21.90 3.60 3.93
N PHE A 155 20.78 4.23 4.31
CA PHE A 155 19.45 3.75 3.95
C PHE A 155 18.87 4.60 2.83
N PHE A 156 18.46 3.96 1.75
CA PHE A 156 17.71 4.60 0.67
C PHE A 156 16.24 4.28 0.89
N VAL A 157 15.41 5.29 1.14
CA VAL A 157 14.01 5.11 1.52
C VAL A 157 13.07 5.94 0.66
N THR A 158 11.83 5.47 0.53
CA THR A 158 10.73 6.22 -0.10
C THR A 158 9.61 6.41 0.91
N ASP A 159 9.00 7.60 0.93
CA ASP A 159 7.85 7.88 1.78
C ASP A 159 6.57 7.31 1.15
N THR A 160 5.91 6.37 1.83
CA THR A 160 4.68 5.73 1.31
C THR A 160 3.40 6.46 1.72
N ARG A 161 3.52 7.56 2.49
CA ARG A 161 2.39 8.45 2.74
C ARG A 161 2.00 9.09 1.42
N LEU A 162 1.05 8.49 0.68
CA LEU A 162 0.46 9.03 -0.56
C LEU A 162 0.49 10.56 -0.56
N ALA A 163 1.24 11.17 -1.47
CA ALA A 163 0.91 12.50 -1.94
C ALA A 163 -0.49 12.34 -2.55
N LEU A 164 -1.51 12.97 -1.99
CA LEU A 164 -2.72 13.13 -2.79
C LEU A 164 -2.34 14.16 -3.84
N ASP A 165 -2.14 13.71 -5.08
CA ASP A 165 -1.92 14.60 -6.20
C ASP A 165 -3.11 15.57 -6.27
N PHE A 166 -2.79 16.87 -6.22
CA PHE A 166 -3.75 17.97 -6.19
C PHE A 166 -4.76 17.94 -7.36
N GLU A 167 -4.47 17.21 -8.45
CA GLU A 167 -5.34 17.10 -9.62
C GLU A 167 -6.67 16.38 -9.34
N ALA A 168 -6.69 15.39 -8.44
CA ALA A 168 -7.92 14.67 -8.07
C ALA A 168 -8.93 15.57 -7.34
N PHE A 169 -8.47 16.63 -6.67
CA PHE A 169 -9.35 17.60 -6.02
C PHE A 169 -9.98 18.57 -7.01
N SER A 170 -9.34 18.88 -8.14
CA SER A 170 -9.89 19.85 -9.10
C SER A 170 -11.19 19.35 -9.73
N LEU A 171 -11.30 18.05 -10.02
CA LEU A 171 -12.48 17.45 -10.64
C LEU A 171 -13.66 17.29 -9.67
N VAL A 172 -13.41 17.00 -8.39
CA VAL A 172 -14.46 16.92 -7.36
C VAL A 172 -14.99 18.31 -6.97
N SER A 173 -14.13 19.34 -7.06
CA SER A 173 -14.48 20.71 -6.70
C SER A 173 -15.45 21.38 -7.68
N PHE A 174 -15.37 21.05 -8.98
CA PHE A 174 -16.23 21.68 -9.99
C PHE A 174 -17.62 21.03 -10.12
N GLN A 175 -17.79 19.76 -9.74
CA GLN A 175 -19.11 19.11 -9.73
C GLN A 175 -19.95 19.41 -8.46
N SER A 176 -19.32 19.96 -7.42
CA SER A 176 -19.97 20.28 -6.14
C SER A 176 -20.64 21.66 -6.09
N ILE A 177 -20.64 22.42 -7.20
CA ILE A 177 -21.35 23.70 -7.28
C ILE A 177 -22.62 23.52 -8.13
N HIS A 178 -23.76 23.35 -7.47
CA HIS A 178 -25.05 23.57 -8.12
C HIS A 178 -25.22 25.09 -8.35
N VAL A 179 -24.82 25.58 -9.54
CA VAL A 179 -25.05 26.98 -9.94
C VAL A 179 -26.45 27.10 -10.59
N PRO A 180 -27.37 27.96 -10.12
CA PRO A 180 -28.56 28.31 -10.88
C PRO A 180 -28.20 29.21 -12.11
N ARG A 181 -28.96 29.06 -13.21
CA ARG A 181 -28.88 29.66 -14.55
C ARG A 181 -28.78 31.17 -14.41
N ILE A 182 -27.77 31.76 -15.04
CA ILE A 182 -27.70 33.20 -15.27
C ILE A 182 -28.17 33.45 -16.70
N SER A 183 -29.16 34.33 -16.91
CA SER A 183 -29.49 34.89 -18.22
C SER A 183 -28.75 36.21 -18.42
N VAL A 184 -28.04 36.35 -19.52
CA VAL A 184 -27.33 37.59 -19.89
C VAL A 184 -28.24 38.42 -20.80
N ASN A 185 -28.53 39.67 -20.42
CA ASN A 185 -29.18 40.64 -21.31
C ASN A 185 -28.17 41.65 -21.84
N SER A 186 -28.07 41.69 -23.17
CA SER A 186 -27.47 42.71 -24.05
C SER A 186 -25.95 42.87 -24.10
N PHE A 187 -25.43 42.83 -25.33
CA PHE A 187 -24.07 43.17 -25.75
C PHE A 187 -24.03 44.59 -26.30
N THR A 188 -22.98 45.35 -25.96
CA THR A 188 -22.47 46.44 -26.81
C THR A 188 -20.96 46.23 -27.02
N PRO A 189 -20.46 46.21 -28.26
CA PRO A 189 -19.04 46.03 -28.52
C PRO A 189 -18.32 47.37 -28.35
N CYS A 190 -17.34 47.45 -27.45
CA CYS A 190 -16.36 48.53 -27.47
C CYS A 190 -15.17 48.07 -28.30
N ALA A 191 -15.03 48.65 -29.49
CA ALA A 191 -13.82 48.55 -30.29
C ALA A 191 -12.69 49.35 -29.61
N SER A 192 -11.46 48.85 -29.74
CA SER A 192 -10.19 49.38 -29.22
C SER A 192 -9.85 48.98 -27.77
N CYS A 193 -8.95 48.01 -27.62
CA CYS A 193 -7.91 47.94 -26.58
C CYS A 193 -6.95 46.79 -26.89
N MET A 194 -5.78 47.13 -27.43
CA MET A 194 -4.66 46.26 -27.81
C MET A 194 -3.60 46.33 -26.70
N TRP A 195 -3.46 45.32 -25.81
CA TRP A 195 -2.45 45.38 -24.74
C TRP A 195 -1.77 44.02 -24.42
N ASP A 196 -0.46 44.15 -24.18
CA ASP A 196 0.69 43.23 -24.17
C ASP A 196 0.72 42.16 -23.04
N PRO A 197 1.17 40.90 -23.28
CA PRO A 197 1.13 39.81 -22.29
C PRO A 197 2.14 39.85 -21.12
N GLN A 198 3.08 40.80 -21.04
CA GLN A 198 4.20 40.69 -20.08
C GLN A 198 4.00 41.28 -18.67
N LEU A 199 2.86 41.88 -18.33
CA LEU A 199 2.67 42.55 -17.01
C LEU A 199 1.92 41.75 -15.92
N ALA A 200 1.53 40.50 -16.17
CA ALA A 200 0.60 39.77 -15.28
C ALA A 200 1.25 38.97 -14.12
N VAL A 201 2.55 39.08 -13.89
CA VAL A 201 3.25 38.25 -12.87
C VAL A 201 3.40 38.92 -11.50
N ALA A 202 3.05 40.20 -11.34
CA ALA A 202 3.49 40.97 -10.16
C ALA A 202 2.46 41.22 -9.03
N GLN A 203 1.26 40.60 -9.01
CA GLN A 203 0.22 40.99 -8.02
C GLN A 203 -0.40 39.89 -7.13
N LEU A 204 0.12 38.66 -7.12
CA LEU A 204 -0.41 37.58 -6.26
C LEU A 204 0.32 37.39 -4.91
N ALA A 205 1.08 38.39 -4.44
CA ALA A 205 1.85 38.26 -3.21
C ALA A 205 1.62 39.42 -2.22
N ARG A 206 0.40 39.60 -1.69
CA ARG A 206 0.16 40.19 -0.35
C ARG A 206 -1.18 39.70 0.25
N PRO A 207 -1.22 39.21 1.50
CA PRO A 207 -2.48 39.03 2.22
C PRO A 207 -3.02 40.39 2.70
N PRO A 208 -4.35 40.61 2.76
CA PRO A 208 -4.92 41.83 3.31
C PRO A 208 -4.95 41.81 4.86
N PRO A 209 -4.89 42.97 5.54
CA PRO A 209 -4.96 43.05 6.99
C PRO A 209 -6.41 42.89 7.49
N PHE A 210 -6.56 42.27 8.66
CA PHE A 210 -7.83 42.14 9.37
C PHE A 210 -8.30 43.52 9.89
N VAL A 211 -9.56 43.86 9.61
CA VAL A 211 -10.26 44.99 10.26
C VAL A 211 -11.59 44.48 10.83
N LEU A 212 -11.78 44.69 12.12
CA LEU A 212 -13.01 44.45 12.89
C LEU A 212 -14.02 45.58 12.63
N GLY A 213 -15.28 45.25 12.31
CA GLY A 213 -16.35 46.24 12.29
C GLY A 213 -17.74 45.70 11.97
N GLY A 214 -18.65 45.79 12.96
CA GLY A 214 -19.99 46.39 12.83
C GLY A 214 -21.10 45.65 12.06
N TRP A 215 -22.20 45.38 12.76
CA TRP A 215 -23.46 44.80 12.28
C TRP A 215 -24.30 45.78 11.42
N GLY A 216 -25.13 45.23 10.51
CA GLY A 216 -26.20 45.97 9.82
C GLY A 216 -27.05 45.07 8.90
N MET A 217 -28.38 45.15 9.06
CA MET A 217 -29.44 44.25 8.55
C MET A 217 -29.77 44.38 7.04
N GLY A 218 -30.45 43.37 6.47
CA GLY A 218 -31.31 43.53 5.27
C GLY A 218 -31.64 42.23 4.51
N TRP A 219 -32.94 41.94 4.32
CA TRP A 219 -33.51 40.71 3.74
C TRP A 219 -33.87 40.81 2.24
N GLY A 220 -34.00 39.64 1.58
CA GLY A 220 -34.72 39.39 0.29
C GLY A 220 -33.78 39.01 -0.87
N HIS A 221 -34.00 38.04 -1.75
CA HIS A 221 -35.15 37.24 -2.19
C HIS A 221 -34.68 35.90 -2.84
N VAL A 222 -35.58 34.92 -2.91
CA VAL A 222 -35.42 33.59 -3.55
C VAL A 222 -35.62 33.67 -5.07
N VAL A 223 -34.72 33.08 -5.88
CA VAL A 223 -35.00 32.69 -7.30
C VAL A 223 -34.26 31.38 -7.68
N ARG A 224 -34.94 30.54 -8.45
CA ARG A 224 -34.65 29.14 -8.88
C ARG A 224 -34.32 29.14 -10.40
N PHE A 225 -33.20 28.58 -10.89
CA PHE A 225 -33.03 27.33 -11.69
C PHE A 225 -31.89 27.51 -12.73
N GLY A 226 -31.30 26.42 -13.32
CA GLY A 226 -29.99 26.19 -14.05
C GLY A 226 -29.91 26.05 -15.61
N THR A 227 -28.93 26.65 -16.35
CA THR A 227 -28.30 26.22 -17.66
C THR A 227 -26.89 26.81 -17.87
N TYR A 228 -26.09 26.00 -18.56
CA TYR A 228 -24.87 26.26 -19.35
C TYR A 228 -24.94 27.44 -20.33
N ILE A 229 -23.84 28.20 -20.43
CA ILE A 229 -23.56 29.25 -21.42
C ILE A 229 -22.26 28.88 -22.16
N HIS A 230 -22.26 28.94 -23.50
CA HIS A 230 -21.05 28.87 -24.33
C HIS A 230 -20.50 30.29 -24.50
N VAL A 231 -19.23 30.54 -24.15
CA VAL A 231 -18.57 31.85 -24.29
C VAL A 231 -17.47 31.75 -25.36
N PRO A 232 -17.41 32.64 -26.37
CA PRO A 232 -16.32 32.64 -27.34
C PRO A 232 -15.01 33.15 -26.73
N LEU A 233 -13.87 32.67 -27.22
CA LEU A 233 -12.54 33.12 -26.80
C LEU A 233 -12.42 34.65 -26.90
N GLY A 234 -12.16 35.32 -25.77
CA GLY A 234 -11.87 36.75 -25.70
C GLY A 234 -12.72 37.59 -24.73
N SER A 235 -13.68 37.02 -24.01
CA SER A 235 -14.55 37.79 -23.08
C SER A 235 -14.07 37.74 -21.62
N ARG A 236 -14.02 38.89 -20.92
CA ARG A 236 -13.80 38.94 -19.45
C ARG A 236 -15.11 38.72 -18.69
N VAL A 237 -15.16 37.67 -17.88
CA VAL A 237 -16.26 37.41 -16.92
C VAL A 237 -15.81 37.89 -15.54
N ARG A 238 -16.56 38.80 -14.90
CA ARG A 238 -16.36 39.20 -13.51
C ARG A 238 -17.34 38.42 -12.63
N VAL A 239 -16.83 37.51 -11.81
CA VAL A 239 -17.62 36.74 -10.83
C VAL A 239 -17.45 37.41 -9.47
N SER A 240 -18.54 37.92 -8.89
CA SER A 240 -18.56 38.44 -7.52
C SER A 240 -18.91 37.28 -6.57
N LEU A 241 -18.00 36.96 -5.64
CA LEU A 241 -18.24 35.99 -4.57
C LEU A 241 -18.99 36.68 -3.42
N GLU A 242 -20.26 36.33 -3.21
CA GLU A 242 -20.94 36.66 -1.95
C GLU A 242 -20.61 35.65 -0.84
N ARG A 243 -20.63 36.15 0.39
CA ARG A 243 -20.01 35.61 1.62
C ARG A 243 -20.42 34.17 1.97
N PHE A 244 -19.44 33.28 2.09
CA PHE A 244 -19.60 32.02 2.84
C PHE A 244 -19.61 32.27 4.34
N SER A 245 -20.44 31.53 5.09
CA SER A 245 -20.44 31.60 6.56
C SER A 245 -19.08 31.14 7.15
N PRO A 246 -18.58 31.78 8.23
CA PRO A 246 -17.30 31.43 8.83
C PRO A 246 -17.25 29.99 9.39
N PHE A 247 -18.41 29.40 9.72
CA PHE A 247 -18.50 28.02 10.21
C PHE A 247 -18.18 26.96 9.14
N SER A 248 -18.52 27.22 7.88
CA SER A 248 -18.14 26.37 6.75
C SER A 248 -16.64 26.45 6.50
N LEU A 249 -16.07 27.64 6.39
CA LEU A 249 -14.65 27.84 6.10
C LEU A 249 -13.73 27.20 7.16
N GLY A 250 -14.09 27.24 8.44
CA GLY A 250 -13.31 26.58 9.50
C GLY A 250 -13.24 25.06 9.37
N LYS A 251 -14.34 24.39 9.02
CA LYS A 251 -14.36 22.94 8.76
C LYS A 251 -13.58 22.58 7.50
N TRP A 252 -13.70 23.38 6.44
CA TRP A 252 -12.94 23.19 5.19
C TRP A 252 -11.43 23.41 5.38
N PHE A 253 -11.00 24.41 6.16
CA PHE A 253 -9.58 24.62 6.47
C PHE A 253 -8.99 23.49 7.33
N ILE A 254 -9.75 22.96 8.29
CA ILE A 254 -9.35 21.77 9.05
C ILE A 254 -9.23 20.57 8.10
N GLN A 255 -10.23 20.35 7.24
CA GLN A 255 -10.24 19.24 6.28
C GLN A 255 -9.13 19.36 5.23
N LEU A 256 -8.80 20.57 4.75
CA LEU A 256 -7.70 20.80 3.81
C LEU A 256 -6.32 20.62 4.46
N ARG A 257 -6.17 21.00 5.74
CA ARG A 257 -4.94 20.76 6.53
C ARG A 257 -4.74 19.26 6.84
N PHE A 258 -5.83 18.47 6.87
CA PHE A 258 -5.76 17.01 6.95
C PHE A 258 -5.27 16.35 5.64
N PHE A 259 -5.32 17.07 4.52
CA PHE A 259 -5.07 16.53 3.17
C PHE A 259 -3.68 16.88 2.61
N ILE A 260 -3.05 17.98 3.03
CA ILE A 260 -1.65 18.27 2.69
C ILE A 260 -0.74 17.45 3.61
N ARG A 261 -0.27 16.31 3.12
CA ARG A 261 0.68 15.47 3.84
C ARG A 261 2.07 16.09 3.84
N GLU A 262 2.66 16.19 5.02
CA GLU A 262 4.10 16.41 5.19
C GLU A 262 4.83 15.12 4.79
N LEU A 263 5.21 15.06 3.53
CA LEU A 263 6.12 14.04 2.97
C LEU A 263 7.54 14.27 3.47
N LEU A 264 8.41 13.26 3.32
CA LEU A 264 9.82 13.30 3.73
C LEU A 264 10.65 14.43 3.09
N HIS A 265 10.13 15.12 2.07
CA HIS A 265 10.73 16.35 1.55
C HIS A 265 10.62 17.54 2.52
N THR A 266 9.70 17.49 3.49
CA THR A 266 9.49 18.57 4.45
C THR A 266 10.43 18.43 5.66
N LYS A 267 11.00 19.55 6.13
CA LYS A 267 11.87 19.56 7.32
C LYS A 267 11.21 18.95 8.55
N LYS A 268 9.93 19.28 8.78
CA LYS A 268 9.17 18.75 9.92
C LYS A 268 9.07 17.22 9.90
N ARG A 269 8.85 16.62 8.73
CA ARG A 269 8.80 15.16 8.59
C ARG A 269 10.17 14.50 8.79
N GLN A 270 11.23 15.16 8.35
CA GLN A 270 12.60 14.71 8.58
C GLN A 270 12.97 14.77 10.06
N GLU A 271 12.66 15.87 10.74
CA GLU A 271 12.85 16.05 12.18
C GLU A 271 12.06 15.03 12.99
N GLU A 272 10.79 14.78 12.62
CA GLU A 272 9.96 13.72 13.22
C GLU A 272 10.64 12.34 13.05
N THR A 273 11.15 12.03 11.86
CA THR A 273 11.82 10.76 11.56
C THR A 273 13.09 10.58 12.41
N ILE A 274 13.95 11.60 12.46
CA ILE A 274 15.16 11.59 13.27
C ILE A 274 14.83 11.48 14.76
N HIS A 275 13.78 12.15 15.23
CA HIS A 275 13.34 12.09 16.62
C HIS A 275 12.91 10.68 17.02
N HIS A 276 12.13 9.98 16.18
CA HIS A 276 11.73 8.59 16.46
C HIS A 276 12.93 7.64 16.42
N LEU A 277 13.89 7.84 15.52
CA LEU A 277 15.14 7.08 15.49
C LEU A 277 15.96 7.31 16.78
N LYS A 278 16.09 8.56 17.25
CA LYS A 278 16.73 8.88 18.54
C LYS A 278 16.03 8.17 19.70
N ALA A 279 14.70 8.25 19.76
CA ALA A 279 13.94 7.68 20.86
C ALA A 279 14.06 6.15 20.94
N ALA A 280 14.20 5.47 19.80
CA ALA A 280 14.30 4.00 19.76
C ALA A 280 15.74 3.48 19.96
N LEU A 281 16.74 4.26 19.56
CA LEU A 281 18.14 3.81 19.49
C LEU A 281 19.03 4.48 20.54
N ASP A 282 18.51 5.51 21.23
CA ASP A 282 19.08 6.18 22.39
C ASP A 282 20.56 6.56 22.21
N ASP A 283 21.41 6.26 23.19
CA ASP A 283 22.86 6.57 23.23
C ASP A 283 23.69 5.96 22.08
N ILE A 284 23.10 5.06 21.29
CA ILE A 284 23.81 4.40 20.18
C ILE A 284 23.87 5.32 18.97
N MET A 285 22.80 6.08 18.69
CA MET A 285 22.75 6.93 17.50
C MET A 285 23.49 8.25 17.76
N ILE A 286 24.58 8.48 17.02
CA ILE A 286 25.33 9.73 17.05
C ILE A 286 24.58 10.82 16.27
N SER A 287 24.22 10.52 15.02
CA SER A 287 23.52 11.45 14.15
C SER A 287 22.78 10.72 13.03
N CYS A 288 21.78 11.40 12.48
CA CYS A 288 21.08 10.96 11.27
C CYS A 288 20.84 12.18 10.39
N GLU A 289 21.28 12.10 9.14
CA GLU A 289 21.06 13.13 8.12
C GLU A 289 20.15 12.58 7.03
N ILE A 290 19.21 13.40 6.55
CA ILE A 290 18.26 13.02 5.50
C ILE A 290 18.44 13.98 4.33
N GLU A 291 18.75 13.43 3.16
CA GLU A 291 18.90 14.19 1.91
C GLU A 291 18.14 13.51 0.77
N LEU A 292 17.81 14.27 -0.28
CA LEU A 292 17.24 13.69 -1.50
C LEU A 292 18.36 12.93 -2.24
N ALA A 293 18.12 11.67 -2.59
CA ALA A 293 19.11 10.88 -3.32
C ALA A 293 19.25 11.39 -4.77
N GLY A 294 20.46 11.31 -5.31
CA GLY A 294 20.75 11.76 -6.67
C GLY A 294 20.03 10.94 -7.76
N PRO A 295 19.90 11.48 -8.99
CA PRO A 295 19.19 10.84 -10.10
C PRO A 295 19.78 9.48 -10.53
N GLU A 296 21.03 9.19 -10.20
CA GLU A 296 21.66 7.88 -10.38
C GLU A 296 20.99 6.77 -9.54
N PHE A 297 20.30 7.12 -8.45
CA PHE A 297 19.57 6.18 -7.59
C PHE A 297 18.08 6.05 -7.92
N THR A 298 17.46 7.04 -8.58
CA THR A 298 16.06 6.94 -9.05
C THR A 298 15.95 5.94 -10.21
N ALA A 299 16.96 5.91 -11.10
CA ALA A 299 17.09 4.92 -12.16
C ALA A 299 17.26 3.46 -11.66
N CYS A 300 17.69 3.27 -10.40
CA CYS A 300 17.95 1.95 -9.78
C CYS A 300 16.70 1.26 -9.20
N SER A 301 15.48 1.71 -9.54
CA SER A 301 14.25 0.96 -9.22
C SER A 301 14.21 -0.41 -9.90
N GLN A 302 14.91 -0.55 -11.03
CA GLN A 302 15.18 -1.81 -11.70
C GLN A 302 16.38 -2.46 -10.99
N GLY A 303 16.18 -3.62 -10.36
CA GLY A 303 17.29 -4.34 -9.72
C GLY A 303 18.35 -4.73 -10.75
N SER A 304 19.54 -5.13 -10.31
CA SER A 304 20.61 -5.52 -11.26
C SER A 304 20.06 -6.46 -12.35
N PRO A 305 20.33 -6.22 -13.65
CA PRO A 305 19.67 -6.93 -14.75
C PRO A 305 19.97 -8.45 -14.79
N PHE A 306 20.91 -8.92 -13.97
CA PHE A 306 21.31 -10.31 -13.89
C PHE A 306 20.93 -10.91 -12.53
N LEU A 307 19.83 -11.65 -12.49
CA LEU A 307 19.67 -12.71 -11.49
C LEU A 307 20.48 -13.93 -11.98
N PRO A 308 21.25 -14.62 -11.11
CA PRO A 308 21.97 -15.81 -11.53
C PRO A 308 21.01 -16.85 -12.16
N SER A 309 21.33 -17.36 -13.35
CA SER A 309 20.46 -18.23 -14.16
C SER A 309 20.02 -19.51 -13.44
N ALA A 310 20.87 -20.06 -12.58
CA ALA A 310 20.56 -21.22 -11.74
C ALA A 310 19.41 -20.96 -10.74
N ILE A 311 19.12 -19.70 -10.43
CA ILE A 311 18.09 -19.30 -9.47
C ILE A 311 16.76 -19.05 -10.18
N THR A 312 16.80 -18.49 -11.39
CA THR A 312 15.57 -18.24 -12.16
C THR A 312 14.81 -19.52 -12.47
N GLU A 313 15.51 -20.63 -12.72
CA GLU A 313 14.87 -21.91 -12.98
C GLU A 313 14.37 -22.55 -11.67
N ASP A 314 15.22 -22.91 -10.71
CA ASP A 314 14.76 -23.64 -9.50
C ASP A 314 13.80 -22.84 -8.59
N MET A 315 13.92 -21.52 -8.55
CA MET A 315 13.05 -20.66 -7.74
C MET A 315 11.71 -20.46 -8.43
N PHE A 316 11.65 -20.34 -9.77
CA PHE A 316 10.46 -19.96 -10.52
C PHE A 316 9.80 -21.07 -11.38
N CYS A 317 10.46 -22.20 -11.62
CA CYS A 317 10.02 -23.31 -12.49
C CYS A 317 8.69 -23.98 -12.11
N LEU A 318 8.17 -23.79 -10.89
CA LEU A 318 6.82 -24.21 -10.54
C LEU A 318 5.75 -23.60 -11.46
N GLU A 319 6.04 -22.48 -12.12
CA GLU A 319 5.15 -21.85 -13.11
C GLU A 319 5.06 -22.61 -14.46
N LEU A 320 6.03 -23.49 -14.78
CA LEU A 320 6.17 -24.12 -16.11
C LEU A 320 5.93 -25.63 -16.12
N ALA A 321 6.05 -26.32 -14.98
CA ALA A 321 5.97 -27.77 -14.94
C ALA A 321 4.51 -28.27 -14.93
N LYS A 322 4.02 -28.73 -16.09
CA LYS A 322 2.82 -29.59 -16.21
C LYS A 322 3.03 -31.03 -15.67
N GLY A 323 4.13 -31.32 -15.00
CA GLY A 323 4.41 -32.60 -14.35
C GLY A 323 5.54 -32.45 -13.33
N CYS A 324 5.26 -32.81 -12.08
CA CYS A 324 6.27 -32.82 -11.01
C CYS A 324 7.38 -33.85 -11.30
N PRO A 325 8.66 -33.50 -11.18
CA PRO A 325 9.69 -34.49 -10.86
C PRO A 325 9.55 -34.85 -9.38
N SER A 326 9.35 -36.14 -9.13
CA SER A 326 9.29 -36.75 -7.81
C SER A 326 10.60 -36.52 -7.04
N GLY A 327 10.59 -35.61 -6.06
CA GLY A 327 11.64 -35.56 -5.03
C GLY A 327 11.95 -34.19 -4.45
N CYS A 328 11.02 -33.55 -3.73
CA CYS A 328 11.39 -32.54 -2.71
C CYS A 328 10.22 -32.20 -1.78
N LEU A 329 10.39 -32.51 -0.48
CA LEU A 329 9.66 -32.03 0.71
C LEU A 329 8.16 -32.36 0.82
N THR A 330 7.84 -33.04 1.92
CA THR A 330 6.53 -33.45 2.42
C THR A 330 5.42 -32.42 2.17
N SER A 331 4.35 -32.85 1.51
CA SER A 331 3.25 -32.02 1.05
C SER A 331 2.43 -31.42 2.20
N ASN A 332 2.55 -30.11 2.43
CA ASN A 332 1.44 -29.33 2.97
C ASN A 332 0.51 -29.04 1.78
N SER A 333 -0.31 -30.03 1.42
CA SER A 333 -1.08 -29.98 0.18
C SER A 333 -2.18 -28.92 0.30
N VAL A 334 -1.95 -27.75 -0.29
CA VAL A 334 -3.02 -26.78 -0.54
C VAL A 334 -4.07 -27.47 -1.40
N SER A 335 -5.24 -27.71 -0.83
CA SER A 335 -6.39 -28.24 -1.57
C SER A 335 -7.23 -27.07 -2.04
N VAL A 336 -7.59 -27.09 -3.32
CA VAL A 336 -8.50 -26.10 -3.92
C VAL A 336 -9.54 -26.89 -4.70
N THR A 337 -10.80 -26.68 -4.39
CA THR A 337 -11.93 -27.32 -5.08
C THR A 337 -12.90 -26.26 -5.56
N MET A 338 -13.51 -26.50 -6.72
CA MET A 338 -14.53 -25.62 -7.28
C MET A 338 -15.86 -26.36 -7.43
N ASP A 339 -16.95 -25.67 -7.11
CA ASP A 339 -18.30 -26.20 -7.19
C ASP A 339 -19.25 -25.16 -7.81
N ASN A 340 -20.04 -25.60 -8.78
CA ASN A 340 -21.03 -24.78 -9.47
C ASN A 340 -22.48 -25.15 -9.10
N THR A 341 -22.69 -26.09 -8.18
CA THR A 341 -24.01 -26.63 -7.80
C THR A 341 -24.69 -25.83 -6.69
N LEU A 342 -23.92 -25.29 -5.74
CA LEU A 342 -24.45 -24.62 -4.54
C LEU A 342 -25.01 -23.21 -4.76
N SER A 343 -24.73 -22.58 -5.90
CA SER A 343 -25.28 -21.28 -6.28
C SER A 343 -25.68 -21.30 -7.74
N PRO A 344 -26.79 -20.71 -8.18
CA PRO A 344 -27.15 -20.62 -9.60
C PRO A 344 -26.29 -19.60 -10.37
N SER A 345 -25.69 -18.61 -9.69
CA SER A 345 -24.98 -17.49 -10.31
C SER A 345 -23.48 -17.42 -10.03
N HIS A 346 -22.97 -18.12 -9.01
CA HIS A 346 -21.56 -18.04 -8.60
C HIS A 346 -20.86 -19.40 -8.62
N THR A 347 -19.55 -19.39 -8.81
CA THR A 347 -18.69 -20.57 -8.58
C THR A 347 -18.19 -20.51 -7.15
N LEU A 348 -18.43 -21.57 -6.37
CA LEU A 348 -17.81 -21.71 -5.05
C LEU A 348 -16.39 -22.22 -5.22
N VAL A 349 -15.42 -21.54 -4.60
CA VAL A 349 -14.05 -22.01 -4.41
C VAL A 349 -13.85 -22.31 -2.94
N ARG A 350 -13.50 -23.55 -2.62
CA ARG A 350 -13.03 -23.93 -1.28
C ARG A 350 -11.53 -24.13 -1.29
N ILE A 351 -10.85 -23.51 -0.35
CA ILE A 351 -9.40 -23.59 -0.15
C ILE A 351 -9.14 -24.14 1.24
N LEU A 352 -8.37 -25.22 1.32
CA LEU A 352 -7.87 -25.79 2.57
C LEU A 352 -6.34 -25.76 2.53
N CYS A 353 -5.73 -25.04 3.47
CA CYS A 353 -4.27 -24.88 3.52
C CYS A 353 -3.77 -24.64 4.94
N GLN A 354 -2.46 -24.70 5.14
CA GLN A 354 -1.84 -24.26 6.38
C GLN A 354 -1.94 -22.73 6.48
N ASP A 355 -2.38 -22.25 7.64
CA ASP A 355 -2.41 -20.82 7.91
C ASP A 355 -0.99 -20.24 7.93
N HIS A 356 -0.89 -18.99 7.51
CA HIS A 356 0.35 -18.25 7.51
C HIS A 356 0.07 -16.76 7.54
N LYS A 357 1.05 -16.00 8.04
CA LYS A 357 1.06 -14.54 8.00
C LYS A 357 0.74 -14.08 6.57
N GLY A 358 -0.30 -13.27 6.40
CA GLY A 358 -0.68 -12.73 5.09
C GLY A 358 -1.51 -13.66 4.18
N LEU A 359 -1.96 -14.83 4.63
CA LEU A 359 -2.71 -15.79 3.80
C LEU A 359 -3.88 -15.16 3.03
N ILE A 360 -4.73 -14.38 3.68
CA ILE A 360 -5.87 -13.75 3.00
C ILE A 360 -5.44 -12.70 1.99
N TYR A 361 -4.36 -11.97 2.26
CA TYR A 361 -3.78 -11.06 1.28
C TYR A 361 -3.30 -11.85 0.05
N ASP A 362 -2.61 -12.97 0.23
CA ASP A 362 -2.09 -13.78 -0.88
C ASP A 362 -3.21 -14.40 -1.73
N ILE A 363 -4.32 -14.83 -1.11
CA ILE A 363 -5.54 -15.28 -1.81
C ILE A 363 -6.17 -14.12 -2.59
N MET A 364 -6.49 -13.01 -1.92
CA MET A 364 -7.19 -11.88 -2.53
C MET A 364 -6.37 -11.23 -3.64
N ARG A 365 -5.04 -11.18 -3.47
CA ARG A 365 -4.10 -10.73 -4.49
C ARG A 365 -4.17 -11.61 -5.74
N THR A 366 -4.11 -12.92 -5.56
CA THR A 366 -4.18 -13.88 -6.68
C THR A 366 -5.49 -13.75 -7.44
N LEU A 367 -6.62 -13.60 -6.73
CA LEU A 367 -7.93 -13.39 -7.37
C LEU A 367 -8.02 -12.05 -8.11
N LYS A 368 -7.48 -10.97 -7.50
CA LYS A 368 -7.38 -9.64 -8.12
C LYS A 368 -6.56 -9.68 -9.41
N ASP A 369 -5.39 -10.32 -9.39
CA ASP A 369 -4.49 -10.43 -10.56
C ASP A 369 -5.16 -11.20 -11.73
N TYR A 370 -6.10 -12.10 -11.43
CA TYR A 370 -6.88 -12.86 -12.41
C TYR A 370 -8.24 -12.22 -12.77
N ASN A 371 -8.50 -11.00 -12.29
CA ASN A 371 -9.76 -10.27 -12.51
C ASN A 371 -11.00 -11.09 -12.08
N VAL A 372 -10.86 -11.82 -10.98
CA VAL A 372 -11.95 -12.60 -10.35
C VAL A 372 -12.59 -11.74 -9.26
N GLN A 373 -13.91 -11.64 -9.31
CA GLN A 373 -14.69 -10.92 -8.30
C GLN A 373 -15.16 -11.89 -7.23
N VAL A 374 -15.10 -11.46 -5.97
CA VAL A 374 -15.58 -12.22 -4.81
C VAL A 374 -16.86 -11.56 -4.33
N SER A 375 -17.99 -12.26 -4.42
CA SER A 375 -19.31 -11.76 -4.00
C SER A 375 -19.61 -12.08 -2.54
N TYR A 376 -19.27 -13.29 -2.11
CA TYR A 376 -19.34 -13.72 -0.72
C TYR A 376 -18.05 -14.46 -0.35
N GLY A 377 -17.57 -14.28 0.87
CA GLY A 377 -16.41 -15.00 1.36
C GLY A 377 -16.51 -15.29 2.84
N ARG A 378 -16.02 -16.45 3.25
CA ARG A 378 -15.80 -16.80 4.65
C ARG A 378 -14.41 -17.38 4.80
N PHE A 379 -13.72 -16.96 5.85
CA PHE A 379 -12.40 -17.43 6.23
C PHE A 379 -12.42 -17.81 7.70
N PHE A 380 -11.87 -18.98 8.01
CA PHE A 380 -11.69 -19.44 9.38
C PHE A 380 -10.36 -20.19 9.52
N ALA A 381 -9.48 -19.67 10.37
CA ALA A 381 -8.31 -20.41 10.85
C ALA A 381 -8.70 -21.21 12.10
N ASN A 382 -8.38 -22.51 12.11
CA ASN A 382 -8.60 -23.37 13.26
C ASN A 382 -7.39 -23.37 14.21
N SER A 383 -7.61 -23.82 15.44
CA SER A 383 -6.57 -23.89 16.48
C SER A 383 -5.40 -24.84 16.15
N LYS A 384 -5.52 -25.66 15.09
CA LYS A 384 -4.46 -26.57 14.63
C LYS A 384 -3.57 -25.93 13.55
N GLY A 385 -3.76 -24.64 13.24
CA GLY A 385 -3.00 -23.92 12.23
C GLY A 385 -3.41 -24.27 10.79
N ASN A 386 -4.56 -24.91 10.59
CA ASN A 386 -5.16 -25.11 9.27
C ASN A 386 -6.25 -24.07 9.05
N CYS A 387 -6.36 -23.61 7.82
CA CYS A 387 -7.31 -22.62 7.38
C CYS A 387 -8.24 -23.19 6.33
N GLU A 388 -9.54 -22.91 6.49
CA GLU A 388 -10.56 -23.12 5.49
C GLU A 388 -11.11 -21.78 4.98
N VAL A 389 -11.16 -21.64 3.66
CA VAL A 389 -11.68 -20.46 2.96
C VAL A 389 -12.73 -20.88 1.96
N GLU A 390 -13.90 -20.27 2.03
CA GLU A 390 -14.99 -20.46 1.08
C GLU A 390 -15.31 -19.14 0.39
N LEU A 391 -15.16 -19.09 -0.94
CA LEU A 391 -15.38 -17.88 -1.72
C LEU A 391 -16.38 -18.16 -2.85
N PHE A 392 -17.44 -17.37 -2.93
CA PHE A 392 -18.33 -17.34 -4.08
C PHE A 392 -17.81 -16.30 -5.05
N ILE A 393 -17.35 -16.76 -6.20
CA ILE A 393 -16.68 -15.93 -7.19
C ILE A 393 -17.45 -15.86 -8.51
N THR A 394 -17.18 -14.79 -9.25
CA THR A 394 -17.56 -14.61 -10.65
C THR A 394 -16.36 -14.16 -11.47
N GLN A 395 -16.40 -14.44 -12.77
CA GLN A 395 -15.52 -13.81 -13.75
C GLN A 395 -15.86 -12.32 -13.88
N ALA A 396 -15.00 -11.57 -14.58
CA ALA A 396 -15.20 -10.15 -14.88
C ALA A 396 -16.50 -9.83 -15.63
N ASP A 397 -17.09 -10.81 -16.34
CA ASP A 397 -18.38 -10.70 -17.01
C ASP A 397 -19.58 -11.02 -16.10
N ALA A 398 -19.35 -11.11 -14.79
CA ALA A 398 -20.33 -11.48 -13.76
C ALA A 398 -20.95 -12.87 -13.94
N LYS A 399 -20.28 -13.78 -14.67
CA LYS A 399 -20.72 -15.18 -14.83
C LYS A 399 -19.85 -16.14 -14.03
N LYS A 400 -20.40 -17.33 -13.80
CA LYS A 400 -19.66 -18.48 -13.26
C LYS A 400 -18.43 -18.83 -14.11
N VAL A 401 -17.43 -19.40 -13.47
CA VAL A 401 -16.36 -20.11 -14.18
C VAL A 401 -16.89 -21.49 -14.53
N ILE A 402 -17.41 -21.67 -15.75
CA ILE A 402 -17.98 -22.95 -16.21
C ILE A 402 -16.92 -23.80 -16.90
N ASP A 403 -16.03 -23.17 -17.67
CA ASP A 403 -15.01 -23.88 -18.44
C ASP A 403 -14.01 -24.61 -17.52
N PRO A 404 -13.88 -25.94 -17.63
CA PRO A 404 -12.97 -26.72 -16.79
C PRO A 404 -11.49 -26.32 -16.95
N SER A 405 -11.08 -25.84 -18.13
CA SER A 405 -9.71 -25.37 -18.34
C SER A 405 -9.42 -24.12 -17.50
N LYS A 406 -10.31 -23.12 -17.52
CA LYS A 406 -10.24 -21.94 -16.64
C LYS A 406 -10.28 -22.30 -15.16
N GLN A 407 -11.15 -23.23 -14.76
CA GLN A 407 -11.21 -23.70 -13.37
C GLN A 407 -9.88 -24.32 -12.93
N ASN A 408 -9.33 -25.23 -13.75
CA ASN A 408 -8.06 -25.89 -13.49
C ASN A 408 -6.89 -24.91 -13.45
N ALA A 409 -6.87 -23.93 -14.36
CA ALA A 409 -5.85 -22.88 -14.38
C ALA A 409 -5.88 -22.03 -13.10
N LEU A 410 -7.07 -21.56 -12.68
CA LEU A 410 -7.23 -20.79 -11.46
C LEU A 410 -6.91 -21.62 -10.20
N CYS A 411 -7.37 -22.87 -10.12
CA CYS A 411 -7.02 -23.78 -9.03
C CYS A 411 -5.51 -24.00 -8.93
N SER A 412 -4.85 -24.30 -10.06
CA SER A 412 -3.41 -24.53 -10.10
C SER A 412 -2.65 -23.29 -9.68
N ARG A 413 -3.12 -22.11 -10.09
CA ARG A 413 -2.53 -20.85 -9.68
C ARG A 413 -2.63 -20.63 -8.18
N ILE A 414 -3.83 -20.75 -7.60
CA ILE A 414 -4.03 -20.58 -6.15
C ILE A 414 -3.13 -21.55 -5.38
N ARG A 415 -3.06 -22.83 -5.79
CA ARG A 415 -2.16 -23.81 -5.14
C ARG A 415 -0.71 -23.37 -5.18
N MET A 416 -0.25 -22.90 -6.34
CA MET A 416 1.13 -22.45 -6.52
C MET A 416 1.45 -21.24 -5.63
N GLU A 417 0.60 -20.21 -5.65
CA GLU A 417 0.80 -18.98 -4.87
C GLU A 417 0.75 -19.25 -3.36
N LEU A 418 -0.10 -20.17 -2.90
CA LEU A 418 -0.21 -20.50 -1.47
C LEU A 418 0.84 -21.50 -0.98
N SER A 419 1.42 -22.31 -1.87
CA SER A 419 2.48 -23.25 -1.50
C SER A 419 3.80 -22.54 -1.15
N ARG A 420 4.10 -21.44 -1.84
CA ARG A 420 5.32 -20.64 -1.66
C ARG A 420 5.02 -19.16 -1.92
N PRO A 421 4.25 -18.48 -1.04
CA PRO A 421 3.86 -17.07 -1.27
C PRO A 421 5.06 -16.14 -1.38
N LEU A 422 6.10 -16.44 -0.61
CA LEU A 422 7.42 -15.85 -0.71
C LEU A 422 8.43 -16.93 -1.04
N ARG A 423 9.27 -16.67 -2.04
CA ARG A 423 10.30 -17.61 -2.48
C ARG A 423 11.60 -17.25 -1.77
N VAL A 424 12.20 -18.20 -1.05
CA VAL A 424 13.44 -17.99 -0.29
C VAL A 424 14.50 -18.97 -0.79
N ALA A 425 15.70 -18.46 -1.11
CA ALA A 425 16.86 -19.23 -1.52
C ALA A 425 18.13 -18.68 -0.86
N VAL A 426 19.10 -19.56 -0.59
CA VAL A 426 20.42 -19.18 -0.07
C VAL A 426 21.47 -19.73 -1.03
N ILE A 427 22.32 -18.85 -1.55
CA ILE A 427 23.34 -19.18 -2.55
C ILE A 427 24.74 -18.79 -2.06
N SER A 428 25.76 -19.42 -2.64
CA SER A 428 27.15 -18.95 -2.50
C SER A 428 27.50 -18.04 -3.66
N ARG A 429 28.16 -16.93 -3.36
CA ARG A 429 28.71 -15.97 -4.31
C ARG A 429 30.22 -15.87 -4.06
N GLY A 430 30.97 -16.85 -4.56
CA GLY A 430 32.39 -16.99 -4.21
C GLY A 430 32.54 -17.39 -2.73
N PRO A 431 33.33 -16.67 -1.92
CA PRO A 431 33.40 -16.92 -0.48
C PRO A 431 32.10 -16.50 0.23
N ASP A 432 31.38 -15.51 -0.29
CA ASP A 432 30.26 -14.92 0.44
C ASP A 432 28.98 -15.75 0.33
N THR A 433 28.09 -15.61 1.32
CA THR A 433 26.73 -16.16 1.28
C THR A 433 25.72 -15.05 0.95
N GLU A 434 24.86 -15.29 -0.05
CA GLU A 434 23.79 -14.36 -0.44
C GLU A 434 22.43 -15.02 -0.19
N LEU A 435 21.59 -14.34 0.58
CA LEU A 435 20.18 -14.69 0.81
C LEU A 435 19.31 -13.93 -0.19
N LEU A 436 18.43 -14.68 -0.87
CA LEU A 436 17.47 -14.15 -1.82
C LEU A 436 16.06 -14.42 -1.34
N VAL A 437 15.25 -13.36 -1.29
CA VAL A 437 13.81 -13.46 -1.06
C VAL A 437 13.09 -12.78 -2.21
N ALA A 438 12.21 -13.49 -2.92
CA ALA A 438 11.38 -12.90 -3.96
C ALA A 438 9.94 -12.76 -3.48
N ASN A 439 9.47 -11.51 -3.51
CA ASN A 439 8.13 -11.08 -3.15
C ASN A 439 7.33 -10.81 -4.43
N PRO A 440 6.21 -11.52 -4.67
CA PRO A 440 5.39 -11.23 -5.84
C PRO A 440 4.76 -9.84 -5.75
N VAL A 441 4.79 -9.11 -6.86
CA VAL A 441 4.22 -7.75 -6.94
C VAL A 441 2.85 -7.81 -7.61
N GLU A 442 1.86 -7.14 -7.02
CA GLU A 442 0.54 -6.88 -7.61
C GLU A 442 0.68 -6.12 -8.93
N LEU A 443 -0.32 -6.23 -9.81
CA LEU A 443 -0.42 -5.36 -11.00
C LEU A 443 -0.44 -3.86 -10.65
N SER A 444 -0.87 -3.49 -9.43
CA SER A 444 -0.77 -2.10 -8.93
C SER A 444 0.64 -1.70 -8.45
N GLY A 445 1.65 -2.52 -8.70
CA GLY A 445 3.05 -2.24 -8.34
C GLY A 445 3.33 -2.29 -6.84
N ARG A 446 2.55 -3.05 -6.05
CA ARG A 446 2.78 -3.20 -4.60
C ARG A 446 2.99 -4.67 -4.27
N GLY A 447 4.05 -4.97 -3.52
CA GLY A 447 4.29 -6.31 -3.00
C GLY A 447 3.67 -6.51 -1.62
N ARG A 448 3.87 -7.72 -1.08
CA ARG A 448 3.57 -8.02 0.32
C ARG A 448 4.36 -7.08 1.24
N PRO A 449 3.72 -6.42 2.22
CA PRO A 449 4.40 -5.50 3.14
C PRO A 449 5.24 -6.25 4.19
N LEU A 450 6.11 -5.51 4.87
CA LEU A 450 6.96 -5.97 5.99
C LEU A 450 7.96 -7.09 5.67
N VAL A 451 8.17 -7.45 4.39
CA VAL A 451 9.08 -8.54 4.01
C VAL A 451 10.50 -8.29 4.52
N PHE A 452 11.06 -7.09 4.30
CA PHE A 452 12.41 -6.80 4.81
C PHE A 452 12.49 -6.72 6.34
N TYR A 453 11.46 -6.18 7.00
CA TYR A 453 11.37 -6.19 8.46
C TYR A 453 11.46 -7.62 9.01
N ASP A 454 10.69 -8.54 8.44
CA ASP A 454 10.70 -9.95 8.84
C ASP A 454 12.03 -10.65 8.50
N ILE A 455 12.67 -10.32 7.37
CA ILE A 455 14.02 -10.82 7.03
C ILE A 455 15.05 -10.35 8.06
N ALA A 456 15.09 -9.05 8.37
CA ALA A 456 16.01 -8.48 9.33
C ALA A 456 15.81 -9.09 10.73
N LEU A 457 14.55 -9.32 11.12
CA LEU A 457 14.22 -9.98 12.39
C LEU A 457 14.66 -11.45 12.39
N ALA A 458 14.44 -12.19 11.30
CA ALA A 458 14.90 -13.56 11.18
C ALA A 458 16.42 -13.66 11.34
N LEU A 459 17.17 -12.80 10.65
CA LEU A 459 18.63 -12.78 10.71
C LEU A 459 19.15 -12.35 12.09
N LYS A 460 18.47 -11.42 12.77
CA LYS A 460 18.72 -11.10 14.18
C LYS A 460 18.58 -12.33 15.08
N ILE A 461 17.50 -13.09 14.93
CA ILE A 461 17.25 -14.32 15.72
C ILE A 461 18.30 -15.40 15.41
N LEU A 462 18.62 -15.59 14.13
CA LEU A 462 19.61 -16.56 13.65
C LEU A 462 21.06 -16.15 13.91
N ASN A 463 21.29 -14.99 14.52
CA ASN A 463 22.62 -14.45 14.80
C ASN A 463 23.49 -14.32 13.53
N THR A 464 22.89 -13.82 12.45
CA THR A 464 23.56 -13.64 11.16
C THR A 464 23.61 -12.15 10.82
N ASN A 465 24.81 -11.65 10.53
CA ASN A 465 25.05 -10.25 10.21
C ASN A 465 24.75 -9.96 8.74
N ILE A 466 24.30 -8.73 8.49
CA ILE A 466 23.95 -8.24 7.16
C ILE A 466 25.03 -7.25 6.73
N PHE A 467 25.68 -7.53 5.60
CA PHE A 467 26.67 -6.63 5.02
C PHE A 467 26.03 -5.61 4.08
N SER A 468 25.10 -6.04 3.23
CA SER A 468 24.38 -5.12 2.34
C SER A 468 23.04 -5.69 1.90
N VAL A 469 22.12 -4.79 1.53
CA VAL A 469 20.79 -5.14 1.04
C VAL A 469 20.48 -4.34 -0.21
N GLU A 470 20.09 -5.03 -1.27
CA GLU A 470 19.56 -4.44 -2.49
C GLU A 470 18.13 -4.95 -2.70
N ILE A 471 17.17 -4.04 -2.85
CA ILE A 471 15.77 -4.37 -3.13
C ILE A 471 15.46 -3.84 -4.52
N GLY A 472 15.29 -4.77 -5.45
CA GLY A 472 15.10 -4.44 -6.87
C GLY A 472 13.79 -5.01 -7.41
N ARG A 473 13.22 -4.35 -8.41
CA ARG A 473 12.15 -4.94 -9.23
C ARG A 473 12.72 -5.73 -10.39
N HIS A 474 12.16 -6.91 -10.64
CA HIS A 474 12.58 -7.80 -11.72
C HIS A 474 11.36 -8.39 -12.42
N MET A 475 11.38 -8.39 -13.74
CA MET A 475 10.41 -9.13 -14.56
C MET A 475 10.90 -10.56 -14.77
N ILE A 476 10.20 -11.54 -14.21
CA ILE A 476 10.53 -12.96 -14.29
C ILE A 476 9.28 -13.71 -14.74
N CYS A 477 9.40 -14.49 -15.82
CA CYS A 477 8.28 -15.26 -16.40
C CYS A 477 7.02 -14.42 -16.69
N GLY A 478 7.19 -13.15 -17.09
CA GLY A 478 6.07 -12.24 -17.41
C GLY A 478 5.40 -11.63 -16.19
N ARG A 479 5.96 -11.79 -14.98
CA ARG A 479 5.47 -11.20 -13.74
C ARG A 479 6.53 -10.34 -13.06
N GLU A 480 6.10 -9.27 -12.41
CA GLU A 480 6.95 -8.41 -11.61
C GLU A 480 7.18 -9.01 -10.20
N TRP A 481 8.45 -9.03 -9.78
CA TRP A 481 8.91 -9.49 -8.48
C TRP A 481 9.76 -8.41 -7.82
N GLU A 482 9.55 -8.21 -6.53
CA GLU A 482 10.45 -7.43 -5.68
C GLU A 482 11.41 -8.41 -5.03
N VAL A 483 12.68 -8.35 -5.44
CA VAL A 483 13.71 -9.29 -5.00
C VAL A 483 14.61 -8.58 -3.99
N TYR A 484 14.70 -9.19 -2.82
CA TYR A 484 15.57 -8.79 -1.73
C TYR A 484 16.85 -9.61 -1.85
N ARG A 485 17.96 -8.93 -2.11
CA ARG A 485 19.29 -9.52 -2.17
C ARG A 485 20.08 -9.08 -0.95
N ILE A 486 20.35 -10.02 -0.05
CA ILE A 486 21.03 -9.76 1.21
C ILE A 486 22.39 -10.45 1.16
N LEU A 487 23.46 -9.66 1.17
CA LEU A 487 24.80 -10.18 1.35
C LEU A 487 25.06 -10.34 2.86
N LEU A 488 25.42 -11.55 3.27
CA LEU A 488 25.65 -11.88 4.67
C LEU A 488 27.15 -11.84 4.96
N GLU A 489 27.50 -11.32 6.14
CA GLU A 489 28.88 -11.31 6.61
C GLU A 489 29.24 -12.69 7.19
N GLU A 490 30.28 -13.32 6.68
CA GLU A 490 30.75 -14.62 7.18
C GLU A 490 31.75 -14.40 8.32
N GLY A 491 31.29 -14.59 9.57
CA GLY A 491 32.16 -14.51 10.75
C GLY A 491 33.14 -15.68 10.84
N ASN A 492 34.25 -15.50 11.57
CA ASN A 492 35.32 -16.50 11.79
C ASN A 492 34.87 -17.80 12.52
N SER A 493 33.59 -17.98 12.84
CA SER A 493 33.06 -19.15 13.56
C SER A 493 31.95 -19.85 12.77
N CYS A 494 32.17 -21.13 12.46
CA CYS A 494 31.22 -22.15 11.98
C CYS A 494 29.95 -21.60 11.29
N SER A 495 29.98 -21.51 9.95
CA SER A 495 28.87 -21.00 9.15
C SER A 495 27.57 -21.77 9.40
N LEU A 496 26.50 -21.03 9.65
CA LEU A 496 25.16 -21.59 9.82
C LEU A 496 24.80 -22.41 8.57
N PRO A 497 24.33 -23.67 8.71
CA PRO A 497 23.96 -24.46 7.54
C PRO A 497 22.91 -23.73 6.70
N LYS A 498 23.16 -23.58 5.38
CA LYS A 498 22.28 -22.83 4.46
C LYS A 498 20.82 -23.24 4.55
N LYS A 499 20.55 -24.53 4.76
CA LYS A 499 19.18 -25.06 4.94
C LYS A 499 18.51 -24.47 6.18
N LYS A 500 19.22 -24.38 7.32
CA LYS A 500 18.71 -23.81 8.57
C LYS A 500 18.46 -22.31 8.44
N LEU A 501 19.33 -21.60 7.73
CA LEU A 501 19.14 -20.19 7.39
C LEU A 501 17.87 -19.99 6.53
N GLN A 502 17.75 -20.76 5.45
CA GLN A 502 16.60 -20.69 4.54
C GLN A 502 15.28 -21.01 5.24
N GLU A 503 15.27 -22.03 6.10
CA GLU A 503 14.10 -22.45 6.87
C GLU A 503 13.74 -21.43 7.95
N GLY A 504 14.71 -20.91 8.72
CA GLY A 504 14.45 -19.88 9.74
C GLY A 504 13.91 -18.58 9.14
N VAL A 505 14.45 -18.13 8.00
CA VAL A 505 13.92 -16.97 7.27
C VAL A 505 12.52 -17.25 6.74
N ARG A 506 12.28 -18.43 6.15
CA ARG A 506 10.96 -18.83 5.64
C ARG A 506 9.92 -18.85 6.77
N ASN A 507 10.22 -19.51 7.89
CA ASN A 507 9.30 -19.62 9.02
C ASN A 507 8.92 -18.23 9.53
N ARG A 508 9.91 -17.33 9.68
CA ARG A 508 9.63 -15.95 10.10
C ARG A 508 8.72 -15.20 9.14
N LEU A 509 9.00 -15.28 7.83
CA LEU A 509 8.19 -14.65 6.79
C LEU A 509 6.75 -15.18 6.78
N MET A 510 6.57 -16.47 7.03
CA MET A 510 5.28 -17.15 7.08
C MET A 510 4.58 -17.05 8.44
N GLY A 511 5.24 -16.51 9.46
CA GLY A 511 4.70 -16.48 10.83
C GLY A 511 4.58 -17.86 11.48
N TRP A 512 5.42 -18.81 11.06
CA TRP A 512 5.55 -20.12 11.70
C TRP A 512 6.62 -20.09 12.78
N GLU A 513 6.46 -20.93 13.80
CA GLU A 513 7.41 -21.06 14.92
C GLU A 513 8.68 -21.80 14.53
#